data_AF-A0A932MAI3-F1
#
_entry.id   AF-A0A932MAI3-F1
#
_cell.length_a   1.000
_cell.length_b   1.000
_cell.length_c   1.000
_cell.angle_alpha   90.00
_cell.angle_beta   90.00
_cell.angle_gamma   90.00
#
_symmetry.space_group_name_H-M   'P 1'
#
loop_
_entity.id
_entity.type
_entity.pdbx_description
1 polymer ?
#
loop_
_entity_poly.entity_id
_entity_poly.type
_entity_poly.pdbx_seq_one_letter_code
_entity_poly.pdbx_strand_id
1 'polypeptide(L)'
;MVAVTLVHRKGYFYQRLDASGWQREESVEWVVEDFLKELPERASVTVEGRTVHLRSWKYEVTGVGGFPVPVYFLDADLPENSEWDRTLTHFLYGGDQHYRLCQEVILGIGGLRMLRALGYESIGRFHMNEGHSSLLGLELLDEETRKAGTKSITRVEIEAVRRKCIFTTHTPVPAGQDQ
;
A
#
# COMPACT_ATOMS: atom_id res chain seq x y z
N MET A 1 0.85 -15.48 7.84
CA MET A 1 0.75 -14.01 7.80
C MET A 1 1.47 -13.51 6.57
N VAL A 2 1.04 -12.38 6.02
CA VAL A 2 1.70 -11.67 4.91
C VAL A 2 1.58 -10.18 5.21
N ALA A 3 2.59 -9.40 4.84
CA ALA A 3 2.55 -7.94 4.93
C ALA A 3 2.58 -7.30 3.55
N VAL A 4 1.98 -6.12 3.43
CA VAL A 4 1.97 -5.32 2.20
C VAL A 4 2.31 -3.88 2.54
N THR A 5 3.16 -3.26 1.75
CA THR A 5 3.57 -1.85 1.87
C THR A 5 3.89 -1.28 0.49
N LEU A 6 4.18 0.02 0.39
CA LEU A 6 4.76 0.62 -0.82
C LEU A 6 6.30 0.50 -0.78
N VAL A 7 6.94 0.42 -1.95
CA VAL A 7 8.41 0.26 -2.03
C VAL A 7 9.20 1.51 -1.62
N HIS A 8 8.64 2.71 -1.78
CA HIS A 8 9.31 3.99 -1.49
C HIS A 8 10.74 4.08 -2.06
N ARG A 9 10.85 4.15 -3.39
CA ARG A 9 12.14 4.18 -4.11
C ARG A 9 13.10 5.27 -3.67
N LYS A 10 12.61 6.36 -3.07
CA LYS A 10 13.38 7.54 -2.65
C LYS A 10 13.38 7.79 -1.15
N GLY A 11 12.77 6.89 -0.37
CA GLY A 11 12.63 7.02 1.09
C GLY A 11 11.84 8.25 1.52
N TYR A 12 12.03 8.67 2.77
CA TYR A 12 11.50 9.96 3.26
C TYR A 12 12.44 11.09 2.81
N PHE A 13 13.65 11.12 3.38
CA PHE A 13 14.78 11.89 2.88
C PHE A 13 16.07 11.41 3.57
N TYR A 14 17.21 11.69 2.94
CA TYR A 14 18.53 11.66 3.56
C TYR A 14 18.83 13.04 4.14
N GLN A 15 19.07 13.10 5.45
CA GLN A 15 19.35 14.34 6.17
C GLN A 15 20.84 14.66 6.09
N ARG A 16 21.16 15.86 5.63
CA ARG A 16 22.52 16.42 5.67
C ARG A 16 22.52 17.79 6.33
N LEU A 17 23.48 18.04 7.20
CA LEU A 17 23.72 19.39 7.75
C LEU A 17 24.79 20.08 6.90
N ASP A 18 24.50 21.30 6.45
CA ASP A 18 25.48 22.12 5.75
C ASP A 18 26.47 22.78 6.73
N ALA A 19 27.47 23.48 6.19
CA ALA A 19 28.52 24.12 6.98
C ALA A 19 28.00 25.19 7.97
N SER A 20 26.77 25.68 7.76
CA SER A 20 26.09 26.61 8.67
C SER A 20 25.18 25.92 9.70
N GLY A 21 25.12 24.59 9.69
CA GLY A 21 24.26 23.79 10.57
C GLY A 21 22.80 23.69 10.10
N TRP A 22 22.49 24.14 8.88
CA TRP A 22 21.14 24.03 8.33
C TRP A 22 20.90 22.65 7.71
N GLN A 23 19.69 22.12 7.91
CA GLN A 23 19.26 20.88 7.27
C GLN A 23 19.08 21.06 5.76
N ARG A 24 19.58 20.08 5.03
CA ARG A 24 19.33 19.81 3.62
C ARG A 24 18.77 18.41 3.49
N GLU A 25 17.81 18.28 2.58
CA GLU A 25 17.10 17.04 2.30
C GLU A 25 17.50 16.55 0.92
N GLU A 26 18.00 15.33 0.86
CA GLU A 26 18.38 14.66 -0.38
C GLU A 26 17.50 13.39 -0.51
N SER A 27 17.30 12.89 -1.74
CA SER A 27 16.60 11.61 -1.92
C SER A 27 17.45 10.46 -1.40
N VAL A 28 16.82 9.44 -0.82
CA VAL A 28 17.52 8.19 -0.49
C VAL A 28 17.62 7.37 -1.76
N GLU A 29 18.84 7.18 -2.26
CA GLU A 29 19.08 6.33 -3.42
C GLU A 29 19.39 4.90 -2.96
N TRP A 30 18.64 3.93 -3.48
CA TRP A 30 18.90 2.51 -3.29
C TRP A 30 18.42 1.71 -4.49
N VAL A 31 19.11 0.61 -4.78
CA VAL A 31 18.77 -0.30 -5.88
C VAL A 31 17.82 -1.36 -5.33
N VAL A 32 16.54 -1.26 -5.67
CA VAL A 32 15.48 -2.13 -5.13
C VAL A 32 15.81 -3.61 -5.35
N GLU A 33 16.35 -3.92 -6.52
CA GLU A 33 16.73 -5.24 -7.01
C GLU A 33 17.85 -5.90 -6.17
N ASP A 34 18.68 -5.10 -5.49
CA ASP A 34 19.76 -5.64 -4.65
C ASP A 34 19.21 -6.28 -3.36
N PHE A 35 17.99 -5.92 -2.96
CA PHE A 35 17.39 -6.35 -1.68
C PHE A 35 16.10 -7.13 -1.85
N LEU A 36 15.32 -6.82 -2.89
CA LEU A 36 13.99 -7.38 -3.09
C LEU A 36 13.91 -8.18 -4.38
N LYS A 37 13.13 -9.25 -4.35
CA LYS A 37 12.87 -10.08 -5.54
C LYS A 37 11.60 -9.63 -6.25
N GLU A 38 11.68 -9.22 -7.51
CA GLU A 38 10.48 -8.96 -8.31
C GLU A 38 9.66 -10.25 -8.51
N LEU A 39 8.35 -10.13 -8.42
CA LEU A 39 7.41 -11.19 -8.73
C LEU A 39 6.71 -10.96 -10.08
N PRO A 40 6.36 -12.03 -10.82
CA PRO A 40 5.72 -11.90 -12.13
C PRO A 40 4.28 -11.41 -12.05
N GLU A 41 3.61 -11.57 -10.91
CA GLU A 41 2.24 -11.15 -10.71
C GLU A 41 2.09 -9.63 -10.83
N ARG A 42 0.94 -9.21 -11.36
CA ARG A 42 0.59 -7.81 -11.60
C ARG A 42 -0.80 -7.54 -11.07
N ALA A 43 -1.01 -6.29 -10.65
CA ALA A 43 -2.33 -5.78 -10.31
C ALA A 43 -2.53 -4.41 -10.99
N SER A 44 -3.75 -3.90 -10.96
CA SER A 44 -4.03 -2.53 -11.35
C SER A 44 -5.14 -1.92 -10.51
N VAL A 45 -5.07 -0.59 -10.38
CA VAL A 45 -6.09 0.23 -9.74
C VAL A 45 -6.51 1.35 -10.66
N THR A 46 -7.75 1.81 -10.50
CA THR A 46 -8.23 3.00 -11.20
C THR A 46 -8.07 4.21 -10.29
N VAL A 47 -7.29 5.19 -10.74
CA VAL A 47 -7.06 6.47 -10.05
C VAL A 47 -7.52 7.57 -10.99
N GLU A 48 -8.60 8.26 -10.64
CA GLU A 48 -9.14 9.37 -11.46
C GLU A 48 -9.41 8.99 -12.92
N GLY A 49 -9.95 7.78 -13.13
CA GLY A 49 -10.22 7.24 -14.46
C GLY A 49 -8.97 6.71 -15.20
N ARG A 50 -7.77 6.90 -14.67
CA ARG A 50 -6.51 6.36 -15.20
C ARG A 50 -6.27 4.97 -14.61
N THR A 51 -5.74 4.06 -15.41
CA THR A 51 -5.31 2.75 -14.91
C THR A 51 -3.85 2.86 -14.47
N VAL A 52 -3.59 2.59 -13.19
CA VAL A 52 -2.24 2.49 -12.63
C VAL A 52 -1.91 1.02 -12.47
N HIS A 53 -0.91 0.57 -13.22
CA HIS A 53 -0.36 -0.78 -13.18
C HIS A 53 0.61 -0.92 -12.00
N LEU A 54 0.59 -2.08 -11.34
CA LEU A 54 1.41 -2.36 -10.18
C LEU A 54 2.16 -3.66 -10.38
N ARG A 55 3.47 -3.64 -10.09
CA ARG A 55 4.25 -4.85 -9.77
C ARG A 55 4.38 -4.99 -8.27
N SER A 56 4.89 -6.14 -7.83
CA SER A 56 5.30 -6.34 -6.45
C SER A 56 6.71 -6.89 -6.35
N TRP A 57 7.38 -6.46 -5.29
CA TRP A 57 8.63 -7.02 -4.84
C TRP A 57 8.41 -7.83 -3.56
N LYS A 58 9.17 -8.91 -3.38
CA LYS A 58 9.09 -9.78 -2.21
C LYS A 58 10.38 -9.70 -1.38
N TYR A 59 10.21 -9.55 -0.08
CA TYR A 59 11.23 -9.82 0.94
C TYR A 59 10.70 -10.83 1.96
N GLU A 60 11.57 -11.71 2.47
CA GLU A 60 11.19 -12.64 3.53
C GLU A 60 11.81 -12.23 4.86
N VAL A 61 10.96 -11.86 5.82
CA VAL A 61 11.39 -11.57 7.19
C VAL A 61 11.32 -12.86 8.00
N THR A 62 12.43 -13.29 8.57
CA THR A 62 12.43 -14.45 9.49
C THR A 62 12.11 -13.95 10.90
N GLY A 63 10.96 -14.37 11.44
CA GLY A 63 10.60 -14.06 12.82
C GLY A 63 11.51 -14.76 13.83
N VAL A 64 11.48 -14.32 15.10
CA VAL A 64 12.30 -14.91 16.19
C VAL A 64 12.08 -16.43 16.33
N GLY A 65 10.87 -16.92 16.03
CA GLY A 65 10.55 -18.35 16.02
C GLY A 65 11.01 -19.12 14.77
N GLY A 66 11.76 -18.51 13.85
CA GLY A 66 12.26 -19.13 12.62
C GLY A 66 11.25 -19.21 11.47
N PHE A 67 10.03 -18.70 11.64
CA PHE A 67 9.01 -18.71 10.59
C PHE A 67 9.22 -17.54 9.61
N PRO A 68 9.29 -17.79 8.30
CA PRO A 68 9.38 -16.72 7.30
C PRO A 68 8.02 -16.06 7.10
N VAL A 69 8.02 -14.73 7.01
CA VAL A 69 6.87 -13.90 6.69
C VAL A 69 7.18 -13.12 5.41
N PRO A 70 6.42 -13.32 4.33
CA PRO A 70 6.58 -12.51 3.12
C PRO A 70 6.08 -11.08 3.36
N VAL A 71 6.88 -10.11 2.92
CA VAL A 71 6.53 -8.70 2.81
C VAL A 71 6.52 -8.35 1.33
N TYR A 72 5.38 -7.85 0.86
CA TYR A 72 5.20 -7.40 -0.51
C TYR A 72 5.28 -5.88 -0.59
N PHE A 73 6.15 -5.38 -1.45
CA PHE A 73 6.33 -3.95 -1.70
C PHE A 73 5.71 -3.63 -3.06
N LEU A 74 4.63 -2.86 -3.06
CA LEU A 74 3.95 -2.42 -4.27
C LEU A 74 4.75 -1.31 -4.93
N ASP A 75 4.79 -1.36 -6.26
CA ASP A 75 5.56 -0.43 -7.06
C ASP A 75 4.81 -0.06 -8.34
N ALA A 76 4.60 1.24 -8.52
CA ALA A 76 3.98 1.85 -9.70
C ALA A 76 5.03 2.33 -10.72
N ASP A 77 6.33 2.24 -10.41
CA ASP A 77 7.40 2.62 -11.35
C ASP A 77 7.56 1.56 -12.44
N LEU A 78 6.65 1.65 -13.42
CA LEU A 78 6.49 0.78 -14.56
C LEU A 78 6.33 1.64 -15.83
N PRO A 79 6.92 1.25 -16.98
CA PRO A 79 6.85 2.02 -18.21
C PRO A 79 5.43 2.15 -18.79
N GLU A 80 4.49 1.28 -18.40
CA GLU A 80 3.08 1.33 -18.76
C GLU A 80 2.33 2.50 -18.09
N ASN A 81 2.87 3.02 -16.98
CA ASN A 81 2.28 4.11 -16.23
C ASN A 81 2.79 5.47 -16.74
N SER A 82 1.97 6.51 -16.57
CA SER A 82 2.40 7.88 -16.84
C SER A 82 3.58 8.27 -15.94
N GLU A 83 4.39 9.25 -16.37
CA GLU A 83 5.52 9.73 -15.57
C GLU A 83 5.10 10.13 -14.15
N TRP A 84 3.93 10.75 -14.00
CA TRP A 84 3.38 11.11 -12.71
C TRP A 84 2.97 9.88 -11.88
N ASP A 85 2.29 8.90 -12.48
CA ASP A 85 1.85 7.69 -11.78
C ASP A 85 3.02 6.86 -11.25
N ARG A 86 4.11 6.82 -12.01
CA ARG A 86 5.37 6.18 -11.57
C ARG A 86 5.89 6.78 -10.27
N THR A 87 5.68 8.09 -10.06
CA THR A 87 6.13 8.75 -8.84
C THR A 87 5.38 8.33 -7.58
N LEU A 88 4.18 7.75 -7.69
CA LEU A 88 3.33 7.43 -6.54
C LEU A 88 3.98 6.45 -5.56
N THR A 89 5.02 5.72 -5.94
CA THR A 89 5.78 4.83 -5.06
C THR A 89 7.22 5.30 -4.80
N HIS A 90 7.53 6.58 -5.05
CA HIS A 90 8.85 7.15 -4.81
C HIS A 90 9.05 7.58 -3.36
N PHE A 91 8.29 8.56 -2.89
CA PHE A 91 8.54 9.20 -1.60
C PHE A 91 7.63 8.66 -0.50
N LEU A 92 8.19 8.49 0.70
CA LEU A 92 7.45 8.26 1.94
C LEU A 92 7.06 9.63 2.52
N TYR A 93 5.77 9.85 2.80
CA TYR A 93 5.25 11.13 3.29
C TYR A 93 5.61 12.36 2.43
N GLY A 94 5.77 12.14 1.12
CA GLY A 94 6.02 13.21 0.15
C GLY A 94 4.74 13.76 -0.48
N GLY A 95 4.92 14.72 -1.39
CA GLY A 95 3.84 15.28 -2.20
C GLY A 95 2.82 16.10 -1.40
N ASP A 96 1.63 16.22 -1.96
CA ASP A 96 0.48 16.88 -1.36
C ASP A 96 -0.63 15.88 -0.97
N GLN A 97 -1.79 16.38 -0.56
CA GLN A 97 -2.94 15.53 -0.20
C GLN A 97 -3.41 14.65 -1.36
N HIS A 98 -3.32 15.13 -2.60
CA HIS A 98 -3.72 14.37 -3.79
C HIS A 98 -2.78 13.19 -4.02
N TYR A 99 -1.47 13.45 -4.01
CA TYR A 99 -0.44 12.42 -4.09
C TYR A 99 -0.64 11.36 -3.00
N ARG A 100 -0.87 11.82 -1.77
CA ARG A 100 -1.10 10.93 -0.63
C ARG A 100 -2.35 10.06 -0.79
N LEU A 101 -3.49 10.63 -1.19
CA LEU A 101 -4.71 9.86 -1.44
C LEU A 101 -4.48 8.79 -2.52
N CYS A 102 -3.71 9.11 -3.56
CA CYS A 102 -3.36 8.14 -4.60
C CYS A 102 -2.48 6.99 -4.05
N GLN A 103 -1.55 7.29 -3.13
CA GLN A 103 -0.80 6.26 -2.40
C GLN A 103 -1.72 5.35 -1.57
N GLU A 104 -2.71 5.92 -0.89
CA GLU A 104 -3.67 5.17 -0.08
C GLU A 104 -4.58 4.29 -0.94
N VAL A 105 -4.93 4.73 -2.16
CA VAL A 105 -5.62 3.90 -3.16
C VAL A 105 -4.73 2.72 -3.58
N ILE A 106 -3.46 2.97 -3.91
CA ILE A 106 -2.53 1.91 -4.29
C ILE A 106 -2.33 0.92 -3.13
N LEU A 107 -2.13 1.40 -1.91
CA LEU A 107 -1.89 0.53 -0.75
C LEU A 107 -3.14 -0.26 -0.36
N GLY A 108 -4.28 0.41 -0.20
CA GLY A 108 -5.52 -0.21 0.26
C GLY A 108 -6.15 -1.12 -0.80
N ILE A 109 -6.46 -0.56 -1.97
CA ILE A 109 -7.14 -1.27 -3.06
C ILE A 109 -6.12 -2.14 -3.82
N GLY A 110 -5.02 -1.54 -4.25
CA GLY A 110 -3.99 -2.23 -5.03
C GLY A 110 -3.30 -3.34 -4.23
N GLY A 111 -3.10 -3.15 -2.93
CA GLY A 111 -2.56 -4.18 -2.04
C GLY A 111 -3.44 -5.42 -1.97
N LEU A 112 -4.76 -5.25 -1.84
CA LEU A 112 -5.67 -6.40 -1.85
C LEU A 112 -5.68 -7.13 -3.19
N ARG A 113 -5.76 -6.38 -4.29
CA ARG A 113 -5.73 -6.94 -5.64
C ARG A 113 -4.43 -7.70 -5.91
N MET A 114 -3.30 -7.17 -5.46
CA MET A 114 -2.02 -7.85 -5.55
C MET A 114 -2.01 -9.13 -4.72
N LEU A 115 -2.54 -9.13 -3.49
CA LEU A 115 -2.68 -10.35 -2.70
C LEU A 115 -3.52 -11.42 -3.42
N ARG A 116 -4.62 -11.02 -4.07
CA ARG A 116 -5.42 -11.95 -4.90
C ARG A 116 -4.64 -12.47 -6.10
N ALA A 117 -3.92 -11.62 -6.81
CA ALA A 117 -3.06 -12.03 -7.93
C ALA A 117 -1.98 -13.03 -7.51
N LEU A 118 -1.44 -12.87 -6.29
CA LEU A 118 -0.48 -13.78 -5.66
C LEU A 118 -1.12 -15.07 -5.11
N GLY A 119 -2.42 -15.28 -5.30
CA GLY A 119 -3.14 -16.50 -4.87
C GLY A 119 -3.61 -16.50 -3.42
N TYR A 120 -3.53 -15.38 -2.70
CA TYR A 120 -4.06 -15.29 -1.34
C TYR A 120 -5.57 -15.11 -1.33
N GLU A 121 -6.32 -16.20 -1.46
CA GLU A 121 -7.80 -16.17 -1.50
C GLU A 121 -8.46 -16.35 -0.12
N SER A 122 -7.76 -16.97 0.83
CA SER A 122 -8.33 -17.39 2.12
C SER A 122 -7.87 -16.54 3.33
N ILE A 123 -7.55 -15.26 3.13
CA ILE A 123 -7.18 -14.36 4.23
C ILE A 123 -8.42 -14.06 5.08
N GLY A 124 -8.42 -14.53 6.34
CA GLY A 124 -9.54 -14.34 7.26
C GLY A 124 -9.57 -13.00 8.02
N ARG A 125 -8.42 -12.32 8.13
CA ARG A 125 -8.27 -11.04 8.84
C ARG A 125 -7.32 -10.11 8.12
N PHE A 126 -7.65 -8.84 8.10
CA PHE A 126 -6.86 -7.76 7.53
C PHE A 126 -6.56 -6.75 8.63
N HIS A 127 -5.29 -6.55 8.92
CA HIS A 127 -4.83 -5.55 9.87
C HIS A 127 -4.45 -4.28 9.11
N MET A 128 -4.97 -3.15 9.57
CA MET A 128 -4.70 -1.82 9.04
C MET A 128 -3.96 -1.04 10.11
N ASN A 129 -2.74 -0.63 9.79
CA ASN A 129 -1.91 0.20 10.63
C ASN A 129 -2.14 1.67 10.26
N GLU A 130 -2.95 2.37 11.06
CA GLU A 130 -3.48 3.71 10.77
C GLU A 130 -4.33 3.79 9.49
N GLY A 131 -4.74 5.01 9.14
CA GLY A 131 -5.67 5.32 8.04
C GLY A 131 -5.16 5.02 6.63
N HIS A 132 -3.84 4.86 6.43
CA HIS A 132 -3.22 4.77 5.10
C HIS A 132 -3.72 3.59 4.24
N SER A 133 -4.10 2.49 4.89
CA SER A 133 -4.62 1.30 4.21
C SER A 133 -6.15 1.20 4.27
N SER A 134 -6.85 2.22 4.77
CA SER A 134 -8.29 2.17 5.06
C SER A 134 -9.16 1.89 3.83
N LEU A 135 -8.72 2.31 2.64
CA LEU A 135 -9.40 2.04 1.37
C LEU A 135 -9.46 0.55 1.01
N LEU A 136 -8.67 -0.30 1.69
CA LEU A 136 -8.85 -1.76 1.68
C LEU A 136 -10.29 -2.18 2.00
N GLY A 137 -10.95 -1.47 2.93
CA GLY A 137 -12.33 -1.75 3.30
C GLY A 137 -13.29 -1.62 2.12
N LEU A 138 -13.04 -0.67 1.21
CA LEU A 138 -13.86 -0.48 0.01
C LEU A 138 -13.65 -1.62 -1.00
N GLU A 139 -12.41 -2.05 -1.22
CA GLU A 139 -12.15 -3.18 -2.12
C GLU A 139 -12.68 -4.51 -1.55
N LEU A 140 -12.60 -4.72 -0.22
CA LEU A 140 -13.25 -5.86 0.43
C LEU A 140 -14.77 -5.82 0.24
N LEU A 141 -15.38 -4.64 0.31
CA LEU A 141 -16.82 -4.48 0.11
C LEU A 141 -17.22 -4.78 -1.34
N ASP A 142 -16.42 -4.34 -2.30
CA ASP A 142 -16.58 -4.69 -3.71
C ASP A 142 -16.47 -6.21 -3.93
N GLU A 143 -15.50 -6.89 -3.30
CA GLU A 143 -15.41 -8.35 -3.35
C GLU A 143 -16.66 -9.05 -2.78
N GLU A 144 -17.19 -8.59 -1.65
CA GLU A 144 -18.36 -9.21 -1.02
C GLU A 144 -19.63 -9.00 -1.85
N THR A 145 -19.83 -7.80 -2.41
CA THR A 145 -20.99 -7.52 -3.29
C THR A 145 -20.93 -8.35 -4.58
N ARG A 146 -19.74 -8.49 -5.19
CA ARG A 146 -19.51 -9.38 -6.34
C ARG A 146 -19.82 -10.84 -6.01
N LYS A 147 -19.37 -11.36 -4.86
CA LYS A 147 -19.67 -12.73 -4.42
C LYS A 147 -21.15 -12.98 -4.21
N ALA A 148 -21.87 -11.98 -3.68
CA ALA A 148 -23.32 -12.03 -3.49
C ALA A 148 -24.12 -11.82 -4.80
N GLY A 149 -23.44 -11.51 -5.91
CA GLY A 149 -24.10 -11.25 -7.20
C GLY A 149 -24.96 -9.98 -7.20
N THR A 150 -24.69 -9.04 -6.30
CA THR A 150 -25.46 -7.80 -6.13
C THR A 150 -24.57 -6.58 -6.32
N LYS A 151 -25.18 -5.46 -6.72
CA LYS A 151 -24.52 -4.14 -6.70
C LYS A 151 -24.92 -3.31 -5.49
N SER A 152 -25.90 -3.78 -4.72
CA SER A 152 -26.40 -3.07 -3.55
C SER A 152 -25.52 -3.38 -2.35
N ILE A 153 -24.99 -2.33 -1.73
CA ILE A 153 -24.31 -2.41 -0.45
C ILE A 153 -25.39 -2.39 0.64
N THR A 154 -25.54 -3.50 1.36
CA THR A 154 -26.45 -3.56 2.51
C THR A 154 -25.65 -3.66 3.81
N ARG A 155 -26.37 -3.64 4.94
CA ARG A 155 -25.77 -3.86 6.26
C ARG A 155 -25.10 -5.25 6.37
N VAL A 156 -25.54 -6.24 5.59
CA VAL A 156 -24.97 -7.59 5.61
C VAL A 156 -23.53 -7.57 5.11
N GLU A 157 -23.27 -6.95 3.95
CA GLU A 157 -21.92 -6.86 3.36
C GLU A 157 -21.00 -5.99 4.22
N ILE A 158 -21.51 -4.86 4.74
CA ILE A 158 -20.75 -3.98 5.65
C ILE A 158 -20.31 -4.75 6.90
N GLU A 159 -21.22 -5.48 7.55
CA GLU A 159 -20.88 -6.29 8.73
C GLU A 159 -19.94 -7.46 8.40
N ALA A 160 -20.03 -8.03 7.19
CA ALA A 160 -19.10 -9.06 6.73
C ALA A 160 -17.67 -8.52 6.58
N VAL A 161 -17.49 -7.34 5.97
CA VAL A 161 -16.19 -6.67 5.87
C VAL A 161 -15.68 -6.26 7.25
N ARG A 162 -16.54 -5.68 8.10
CA ARG A 162 -16.18 -5.25 9.45
C ARG A 162 -15.59 -6.39 10.29
N ARG A 163 -16.13 -7.60 10.19
CA ARG A 163 -15.62 -8.80 10.89
C ARG A 163 -14.22 -9.25 10.42
N LYS A 164 -13.79 -8.83 9.23
CA LYS A 164 -12.47 -9.15 8.68
C LYS A 164 -11.42 -8.09 9.05
N CYS A 165 -11.84 -6.85 9.30
CA CYS A 165 -10.94 -5.72 9.52
C CYS A 165 -10.54 -5.55 10.99
N ILE A 166 -9.25 -5.33 11.23
CA ILE A 166 -8.68 -4.92 12.52
C ILE A 166 -7.94 -3.62 12.26
N PHE A 167 -8.31 -2.55 12.97
CA PHE A 167 -7.68 -1.23 12.83
C PHE A 167 -6.91 -0.89 14.09
N THR A 168 -5.69 -0.42 13.92
CA THR A 168 -4.87 0.13 15.02
C THR A 168 -4.58 1.58 14.73
N THR A 169 -4.83 2.44 15.72
CA THR A 169 -4.40 3.83 15.69
C THR A 169 -3.37 4.10 16.78
N HIS A 170 -2.38 4.91 16.44
CA HIS A 170 -1.26 5.32 17.25
C HIS A 170 -1.32 6.80 17.62
N THR A 171 -2.17 7.59 16.93
CA THR A 171 -2.32 9.02 17.19
C THR A 171 -3.66 9.34 17.87
N PRO A 172 -3.67 9.61 19.19
CA PRO A 172 -4.91 9.85 19.93
C PRO A 172 -5.48 11.27 19.72
N VAL A 173 -4.80 12.14 18.97
CA VAL A 173 -5.18 13.54 18.74
C VAL A 173 -5.64 13.79 17.31
N PRO A 174 -6.72 14.57 17.08
CA PRO A 174 -7.28 14.83 15.74
C PRO A 174 -6.29 15.43 14.73
N ALA A 175 -5.22 16.09 15.19
CA ALA A 175 -4.20 16.68 14.35
C ALA A 175 -3.29 15.65 13.65
N GLY A 176 -3.27 14.39 14.09
CA GLY A 176 -2.58 13.29 13.40
C GLY A 176 -3.52 12.26 12.78
N GLN A 177 -4.80 12.61 12.64
CA GLN A 177 -5.76 11.88 11.82
C GLN A 177 -5.84 12.52 10.44
N ASP A 178 -6.01 11.71 9.42
CA ASP A 178 -6.22 12.19 8.06
C ASP A 178 -7.57 12.92 7.99
N GLN A 179 -7.53 14.21 7.64
CA GLN A 179 -8.70 15.07 7.47
C GLN A 179 -9.11 15.14 6.01
#